data_AF-A0A355F9P9-F1
#
_entry.id   AF-A0A355F9P9-F1
#
_cell.length_a   1.000
_cell.length_b   1.000
_cell.length_c   1.000
_cell.angle_alpha   90.00
_cell.angle_beta   90.00
_cell.angle_gamma   90.00
#
_symmetry.space_group_name_H-M   'P 1'
#
loop_
_entity.id
_entity.type
_entity.pdbx_description
1 polymer ?
#
loop_
_entity_poly.entity_id
_entity_poly.type
_entity_poly.pdbx_seq_one_letter_code
_entity_poly.pdbx_strand_id
1 'polypeptide(L)'
;TWNGSIPANGSVTVTLTATLNAGITPGTTVTNQGSFAYDADGNGTNEAAGSTDDPLAAGGANPTIFIAGASTSPAEIPTLNEVGLALLALLLALGGAALLRRRSRVA
;
A
#
# COMPACT_ATOMS: atom_id res chain seq x y z
N THR A 1 2.00 7.19 20.65
CA THR A 1 1.80 6.41 21.89
C THR A 1 0.35 6.59 22.33
N TRP A 2 -0.27 5.56 22.92
CA TRP A 2 -1.63 5.62 23.46
C TRP A 2 -1.57 5.27 24.94
N ASN A 3 -2.34 5.99 25.77
CA ASN A 3 -2.45 5.74 27.20
C ASN A 3 -3.91 5.94 27.61
N GLY A 4 -4.71 4.88 27.57
CA GLY A 4 -6.10 4.89 27.99
C GLY A 4 -6.41 3.69 28.89
N SER A 5 -7.47 3.82 29.68
CA SER A 5 -7.94 2.73 30.53
C SER A 5 -8.66 1.68 29.69
N ILE A 6 -8.41 0.41 30.00
CA ILE A 6 -9.14 -0.73 29.46
C ILE A 6 -9.89 -1.35 30.64
N PRO A 7 -11.24 -1.41 30.63
CA PRO A 7 -11.97 -2.07 31.71
C PRO A 7 -11.66 -3.56 31.74
N ALA A 8 -11.87 -4.22 32.89
CA ALA A 8 -11.66 -5.65 33.02
C ALA A 8 -12.49 -6.43 31.98
N ASN A 9 -11.86 -7.41 31.32
CA ASN A 9 -12.41 -8.15 30.17
C ASN A 9 -12.75 -7.28 28.93
N GLY A 10 -12.38 -6.00 28.92
CA GLY A 10 -12.45 -5.14 27.76
C GLY A 10 -11.31 -5.38 26.78
N SER A 11 -11.49 -4.94 25.55
CA SER A 11 -10.44 -4.93 24.54
C SER A 11 -10.40 -3.58 23.83
N VAL A 12 -9.20 -3.18 23.44
CA VAL A 12 -8.95 -2.02 22.59
C VAL A 12 -8.12 -2.49 21.41
N THR A 13 -8.49 -2.05 20.22
CA THR A 13 -7.70 -2.29 19.01
C THR A 13 -6.90 -1.05 18.68
N VAL A 14 -5.57 -1.18 18.64
CA VAL A 14 -4.66 -0.14 18.18
C VAL A 14 -4.17 -0.51 16.78
N THR A 15 -4.48 0.31 15.79
CA THR A 15 -4.01 0.12 14.41
C THR A 15 -2.76 0.97 14.17
N LEU A 16 -1.67 0.31 13.77
CA LEU A 16 -0.41 0.95 13.40
C LEU A 16 -0.26 0.87 11.88
N THR A 17 -0.25 2.02 11.20
CA THR A 17 0.01 2.08 9.77
C THR A 17 1.47 2.43 9.53
N ALA A 18 2.20 1.54 8.85
CA ALA A 18 3.56 1.76 8.42
C ALA A 18 3.65 1.74 6.90
N THR A 19 4.47 2.62 6.35
CA THR A 19 4.78 2.67 4.91
C THR A 19 6.19 2.18 4.70
N LEU A 20 6.37 1.23 3.78
CA LEU A 20 7.70 0.77 3.37
C LEU A 20 8.29 1.75 2.35
N ASN A 21 9.60 1.94 2.39
CA ASN A 21 10.29 2.81 1.44
C ASN A 21 10.13 2.29 0.01
N ALA A 22 9.99 3.23 -0.94
CA ALA A 22 10.02 2.90 -2.35
C ALA A 22 11.36 2.23 -2.72
N GLY A 23 11.29 1.15 -3.50
CA GLY A 23 12.47 0.37 -3.89
C GLY A 23 12.97 -0.62 -2.84
N ILE A 24 12.21 -0.88 -1.76
CA ILE A 24 12.51 -2.02 -0.88
C ILE A 24 12.65 -3.30 -1.72
N THR A 25 13.73 -4.05 -1.47
CA THR A 25 14.01 -5.27 -2.21
C THR A 25 12.91 -6.30 -1.94
N PRO A 26 12.31 -6.92 -2.97
CA PRO A 26 11.37 -8.01 -2.77
C PRO A 26 12.01 -9.14 -1.96
N GLY A 27 11.27 -9.69 -1.00
CA GLY A 27 11.77 -10.71 -0.09
C GLY A 27 12.41 -10.15 1.19
N THR A 28 12.52 -8.83 1.37
CA THR A 28 12.96 -8.25 2.65
C THR A 28 11.99 -8.60 3.77
N THR A 29 12.51 -9.16 4.86
CA THR A 29 11.77 -9.42 6.10
C THR A 29 11.54 -8.11 6.86
N VAL A 30 10.28 -7.83 7.18
CA VAL A 30 9.84 -6.71 8.01
C VAL A 30 9.26 -7.27 9.30
N THR A 31 9.76 -6.81 10.44
CA THR A 31 9.29 -7.23 11.77
C THR A 31 8.54 -6.08 12.45
N ASN A 32 7.43 -6.39 13.10
CA ASN A 32 6.69 -5.47 13.95
C ASN A 32 6.63 -6.00 15.37
N GLN A 33 7.36 -5.34 16.28
CA GLN A 33 7.39 -5.63 17.71
C GLN A 33 7.03 -4.37 18.49
N GLY A 34 5.94 -4.42 19.25
CA GLY A 34 5.57 -3.37 20.20
C GLY A 34 5.98 -3.73 21.62
N SER A 35 6.10 -2.70 22.46
CA SER A 35 6.14 -2.81 23.92
C SER A 35 4.91 -2.14 24.53
N PHE A 36 4.50 -2.61 25.69
CA PHE A 36 3.42 -2.03 26.47
C PHE A 36 3.74 -2.03 27.95
N ALA A 37 3.13 -1.12 28.69
CA ALA A 37 3.17 -1.05 30.15
C ALA A 37 1.75 -1.14 30.69
N TYR A 38 1.58 -1.77 31.85
CA TYR A 38 0.28 -1.95 32.48
C TYR A 38 0.40 -1.96 34.00
N ASP A 39 -0.70 -1.59 34.64
CA ASP A 39 -0.92 -1.69 36.07
C ASP A 39 -1.27 -3.15 36.42
N ALA A 40 -0.34 -3.84 37.10
CA ALA A 40 -0.50 -5.25 37.42
C ALA A 40 -1.25 -5.49 38.73
N ASP A 41 -1.28 -4.50 39.63
CA ASP A 41 -1.89 -4.63 40.97
C ASP A 41 -3.15 -3.78 41.17
N GLY A 42 -3.50 -2.94 40.19
CA GLY A 42 -4.70 -2.11 40.17
C GLY A 42 -4.57 -0.80 40.96
N ASN A 43 -3.35 -0.33 41.27
CA ASN A 43 -3.12 0.87 42.08
C ASN A 43 -3.19 2.20 41.28
N GLY A 44 -3.30 2.13 39.95
CA GLY A 44 -3.35 3.28 39.04
C GLY A 44 -1.98 3.73 38.48
N THR A 45 -0.90 3.01 38.78
CA THR A 45 0.44 3.21 38.22
C THR A 45 0.80 2.00 37.35
N ASN A 46 1.62 2.21 36.31
CA ASN A 46 2.05 1.12 35.42
C ASN A 46 3.44 0.63 35.88
N GLU A 47 3.51 -0.49 36.58
CA GLU A 47 4.77 -1.08 37.09
C GLU A 47 5.19 -2.34 36.33
N ALA A 48 4.31 -2.89 35.50
CA ALA A 48 4.62 -4.05 34.67
C ALA A 48 4.74 -3.64 33.21
N ALA A 49 5.50 -4.45 32.46
CA ALA A 49 5.69 -4.25 31.03
C ALA A 49 5.71 -5.59 30.30
N GLY A 50 5.46 -5.53 29.00
CA GLY A 50 5.49 -6.68 28.11
C GLY A 50 5.74 -6.28 26.66
N SER A 51 5.83 -7.30 25.82
CA SER A 51 6.02 -7.18 24.37
C SER A 51 4.83 -7.81 23.66
N THR A 52 4.40 -7.20 22.55
CA THR A 52 3.35 -7.78 21.69
C THR A 52 3.78 -9.14 21.16
N ASP A 53 2.83 -9.96 20.74
CA ASP A 53 3.09 -11.31 20.25
C ASP A 53 2.43 -11.56 18.90
N ASP A 54 3.02 -12.44 18.09
CA ASP A 54 2.42 -12.95 16.87
C ASP A 54 1.51 -14.14 17.25
N PRO A 55 0.19 -14.04 17.06
CA PRO A 55 -0.74 -15.11 17.44
C PRO A 55 -0.54 -16.42 16.66
N LEU A 56 0.24 -16.40 15.58
CA LEU A 56 0.57 -17.58 14.78
C LEU A 56 1.89 -18.25 15.21
N ALA A 57 2.69 -17.60 16.06
CA ALA A 57 3.97 -18.12 16.53
C ALA A 57 3.81 -18.81 17.89
N ALA A 58 4.56 -19.90 18.09
CA ALA A 58 4.60 -20.56 19.39
C ALA A 58 5.49 -19.77 20.38
N GLY A 59 5.14 -19.81 21.66
CA GLY A 59 5.85 -19.04 22.69
C GLY A 59 5.15 -17.71 22.98
N GLY A 60 5.90 -16.72 23.44
CA GLY A 60 5.39 -15.37 23.66
C GLY A 60 6.43 -14.32 23.28
N ALA A 61 5.98 -13.09 23.08
CA ALA A 61 6.80 -11.95 22.65
C ALA A 61 7.48 -12.15 21.28
N ASN A 62 6.79 -12.81 20.35
CA ASN A 62 7.24 -12.94 18.98
C ASN A 62 6.86 -11.70 18.14
N PRO A 63 7.77 -11.17 17.32
CA PRO A 63 7.42 -10.10 16.39
C PRO A 63 6.51 -10.65 15.28
N THR A 64 5.51 -9.88 14.86
CA THR A 64 4.77 -10.21 13.64
C THR A 64 5.68 -9.97 12.44
N ILE A 65 5.82 -11.00 11.58
CA ILE A 65 6.69 -10.94 10.41
C ILE A 65 5.88 -10.76 9.13
N PHE A 66 6.30 -9.81 8.30
CA PHE A 66 5.82 -9.61 6.93
C PHE A 66 6.99 -9.71 5.96
N ILE A 67 6.76 -10.25 4.77
CA ILE A 67 7.76 -10.28 3.70
C ILE A 67 7.35 -9.26 2.65
N ALA A 68 8.24 -8.33 2.34
CA ALA A 68 7.99 -7.31 1.32
C ALA A 68 7.77 -7.98 -0.04
N GLY A 69 6.58 -7.78 -0.62
CA GLY A 69 6.25 -8.23 -1.96
C GLY A 69 6.96 -7.40 -3.03
N ALA A 70 7.03 -7.94 -4.25
CA ALA A 70 7.43 -7.14 -5.39
C ALA A 70 6.42 -6.03 -5.64
N SER A 71 6.90 -4.80 -5.81
CA SER A 71 6.07 -3.71 -6.32
C SER A 71 5.71 -4.04 -7.76
N THR A 72 4.49 -4.51 -8.02
CA THR A 72 4.00 -4.65 -9.38
C THR A 72 3.52 -3.28 -9.85
N SER A 73 4.28 -2.62 -10.73
CA SER A 73 3.72 -1.51 -11.49
C SER A 73 2.43 -2.00 -12.17
N PRO A 74 1.40 -1.14 -12.28
CA PRO A 74 0.21 -1.48 -13.05
C PRO A 74 0.64 -1.94 -14.44
N ALA A 75 -0.03 -2.96 -14.97
CA ALA A 75 0.21 -3.41 -16.34
C ALA A 75 -0.05 -2.24 -17.28
N GLU A 76 1.00 -1.74 -17.92
CA GLU A 76 0.88 -0.67 -18.90
C GLU A 76 0.07 -1.20 -20.09
N ILE A 77 -0.99 -0.50 -20.47
CA ILE A 77 -1.68 -0.77 -21.73
C ILE A 77 -0.74 -0.28 -22.83
N PRO A 78 -0.34 -1.14 -23.80
CA PRO A 78 0.53 -0.70 -24.88
C PRO A 78 -0.13 0.47 -25.66
N THR A 79 0.49 1.64 -25.61
CA THR A 79 0.10 2.79 -26.44
C THR A 79 1.11 3.01 -27.55
N LEU A 80 0.73 3.83 -28.54
CA LEU A 80 1.70 4.36 -29.48
C LEU A 80 2.73 5.22 -28.73
N ASN A 81 4.00 5.13 -29.13
CA ASN A 81 4.99 6.12 -28.73
C ASN A 81 4.71 7.47 -29.42
N GLU A 82 5.48 8.49 -29.09
CA GLU A 82 5.29 9.85 -29.63
C GLU A 82 5.25 9.87 -31.16
N VAL A 83 6.16 9.13 -31.82
CA VAL A 83 6.19 9.01 -33.28
C VAL A 83 4.94 8.32 -33.83
N GLY A 84 4.53 7.20 -33.22
CA GLY A 84 3.33 6.48 -33.62
C GLY A 84 2.07 7.34 -33.47
N LEU A 85 1.98 8.12 -32.39
CA LEU A 85 0.88 9.04 -32.15
C LEU A 85 0.87 10.17 -33.18
N ALA A 86 2.03 10.73 -33.52
CA ALA A 86 2.18 11.75 -34.55
C ALA A 86 1.76 11.22 -35.94
N LEU A 87 2.16 10.00 -36.29
CA LEU A 87 1.76 9.36 -37.54
C LEU A 87 0.25 9.10 -37.57
N LEU A 88 -0.34 8.62 -36.48
CA LEU A 88 -1.78 8.43 -36.38
C LEU A 88 -2.54 9.76 -36.57
N ALA A 89 -2.08 10.83 -35.92
CA ALA A 89 -2.67 12.17 -36.07
C ALA A 89 -2.59 12.66 -37.53
N LEU A 90 -1.45 12.46 -38.19
CA LEU A 90 -1.26 12.81 -39.60
C LEU A 90 -2.21 12.03 -40.52
N LEU A 91 -2.34 10.71 -40.32
CA LEU A 91 -3.23 9.86 -41.12
C LEU A 91 -4.69 10.28 -40.96
N LEU A 92 -5.12 10.60 -39.74
CA LEU A 92 -6.46 11.10 -39.46
C LEU A 92 -6.73 12.45 -40.12
N ALA A 93 -5.77 13.38 -40.08
CA ALA A 93 -5.90 14.69 -40.72
C ALA A 93 -6.00 14.58 -42.26
N LEU A 94 -5.12 13.78 -42.87
CA LEU A 94 -5.12 13.55 -44.33
C LEU A 94 -6.39 12.82 -44.79
N GLY A 95 -6.78 11.76 -44.06
CA GLY A 95 -8.01 11.00 -44.34
C GLY A 95 -9.27 11.86 -44.21
N GLY A 96 -9.36 12.65 -43.14
CA GLY A 96 -10.46 13.60 -42.93
C GLY A 96 -10.55 14.65 -44.05
N ALA A 97 -9.42 15.25 -44.43
CA ALA A 97 -9.37 16.23 -45.52
C ALA A 97 -9.80 15.63 -46.87
N ALA A 98 -9.36 14.42 -47.20
CA ALA A 98 -9.75 13.73 -48.43
C ALA A 98 -11.26 13.44 -48.49
N LEU A 99 -11.86 13.01 -47.37
CA LEU A 99 -13.29 12.76 -47.27
C LEU A 99 -14.12 14.05 -47.44
N LEU A 100 -13.71 15.14 -46.80
CA LEU A 100 -14.37 16.45 -46.95
C LEU A 100 -14.32 16.95 -48.39
N ARG A 101 -13.16 16.81 -49.05
CA ARG A 101 -12.97 17.24 -50.44
C ARG A 101 -13.76 16.41 -51.45
N ARG A 102 -14.03 15.13 -51.15
CA ARG A 102 -14.94 14.29 -51.95
C ARG A 102 -16.38 14.75 -51.80
N ARG A 103 -16.84 15.02 -50.58
CA ARG A 103 -18.21 15.50 -50.32
C ARG A 103 -18.50 16.83 -51.00
N SER A 104 -17.55 17.78 -50.96
CA SER A 104 -17.71 19.09 -51.61
C SER A 104 -17.71 19.05 -53.14
N ARG A 105 -17.40 17.91 -53.77
CA ARG A 105 -17.44 17.74 -55.23
C ARG A 105 -18.70 17.03 -55.72
N VAL A 106 -19.46 16.41 -54.82
CA VAL A 106 -20.67 15.63 -55.13
C VAL A 106 -21.94 16.42 -54.81
N ALA A 107 -21.84 17.45 -53.96
CA ALA A 107 -22.88 18.47 -53.77
C ALA A 107 -22.68 19.62 -54.76
#